data_AF-A0A425I662-F1
#
_entry.id   AF-A0A425I662-F1
#
_cell.length_a   1.000
_cell.length_b   1.000
_cell.length_c   1.000
_cell.angle_alpha   90.00
_cell.angle_beta   90.00
_cell.angle_gamma   90.00
#
_symmetry.space_group_name_H-M   'P 1'
#
loop_
_entity.id
_entity.type
_entity.pdbx_description
1 polymer ?
#
loop_
_entity_poly.entity_id
_entity_poly.type
_entity_poly.pdbx_seq_one_letter_code
_entity_poly.pdbx_strand_id
1 'polypeptide(L)'
;GLLQIIKDHHETMYELKQQVSGSGTKDIVVGWFCTGSEMTELTCAVHGWFKQFNSVSKFHPQPPLTEPIHLMVNTTMDRDNLSIKAYMQVPMNMAKDACFQFQELPLELFASSSDRAGLSLLLKVREANRRHRQQHDGSRASALSSSSTSSAAAVAAISDTPGVAGVPVIKQGLGAALEKLSDQLNKCGAYVRSVLDGSEKADPEIGRFLSKALCVEAVQDLEVFEQMCQNALQDNLMVVHLTSLARLQFAVAEKLNTSFF
;
A
#
# COMPACT_ATOMS: atom_id res chain seq x y z
N GLY A 1 -1.27 -27.35 21.08
CA GLY A 1 -0.02 -27.95 20.58
C GLY A 1 1.14 -27.21 21.23
N LEU A 2 2.24 -27.91 21.53
CA LEU A 2 3.44 -27.26 22.07
C LEU A 2 4.11 -26.43 20.97
N LEU A 3 4.33 -25.14 21.21
CA LEU A 3 5.09 -24.29 20.29
C LEU A 3 6.57 -24.66 20.38
N GLN A 4 7.17 -25.09 19.27
CA GLN A 4 8.60 -25.36 19.17
C GLN A 4 9.22 -24.51 18.07
N ILE A 5 10.21 -23.69 18.45
CA ILE A 5 10.97 -22.85 17.53
C ILE A 5 12.30 -23.56 17.22
N ILE A 6 12.53 -23.87 15.94
CA ILE A 6 13.75 -24.55 15.48
C ILE A 6 14.86 -23.51 15.32
N LYS A 7 15.65 -23.32 16.39
CA LYS A 7 16.68 -22.28 16.48
C LYS A 7 17.81 -22.49 15.46
N ASP A 8 18.32 -23.71 15.35
CA ASP A 8 19.47 -24.03 14.50
C ASP A 8 19.20 -23.70 13.03
N HIS A 9 17.97 -23.95 12.56
CA HIS A 9 17.55 -23.60 11.20
C HIS A 9 17.55 -22.09 10.99
N HIS A 10 16.95 -21.33 11.93
CA HIS A 10 16.90 -19.86 11.86
C HIS A 10 18.31 -19.25 11.82
N GLU A 11 19.22 -19.71 12.69
CA GLU A 11 20.60 -19.21 12.73
C GLU A 11 21.38 -19.53 11.45
N THR A 12 21.29 -20.77 10.97
CA THR A 12 21.94 -21.19 9.71
C THR A 12 21.44 -20.36 8.52
N MET A 13 20.13 -20.18 8.39
CA MET A 13 19.55 -19.39 7.30
C MET A 13 19.93 -17.91 7.38
N TYR A 14 20.01 -17.36 8.59
CA TYR A 14 20.48 -16.00 8.81
C TYR A 14 21.94 -15.83 8.34
N GLU A 15 22.83 -16.74 8.72
CA GLU A 15 24.24 -16.69 8.31
C GLU A 15 24.40 -16.76 6.79
N LEU A 16 23.71 -17.70 6.14
CA LEU A 16 23.69 -17.81 4.67
C LEU A 16 23.20 -16.53 4.01
N LYS A 17 22.12 -15.93 4.56
CA LYS A 17 21.57 -14.68 4.05
C LYS A 17 22.57 -13.53 4.17
N GLN A 18 23.34 -13.48 5.26
CA GLN A 18 24.38 -12.46 5.42
C GLN A 18 25.57 -12.65 4.46
N GLN A 19 25.94 -13.90 4.14
CA GLN A 19 26.98 -14.17 3.15
C GLN A 19 26.60 -13.71 1.74
N VAL A 20 25.33 -13.89 1.36
CA VAL A 20 24.82 -13.50 0.03
C VAL A 20 24.68 -11.98 -0.11
N SER A 21 24.36 -11.28 0.98
CA SER A 21 23.97 -9.86 0.91
C SER A 21 25.13 -8.88 0.68
N GLY A 22 26.39 -9.33 0.71
CA GLY A 22 27.56 -8.55 0.29
C GLY A 22 27.78 -7.23 1.05
N SER A 23 28.77 -6.44 0.60
CA SER A 23 29.23 -5.20 1.29
C SER A 23 28.26 -4.01 1.22
N GLY A 24 27.14 -4.11 0.51
CA GLY A 24 26.32 -2.95 0.13
C GLY A 24 25.00 -2.80 0.91
N THR A 25 24.38 -3.87 1.40
CA THR A 25 23.10 -3.79 2.12
C THR A 25 23.04 -4.88 3.18
N LYS A 26 23.00 -4.46 4.45
CA LYS A 26 22.92 -5.37 5.58
C LYS A 26 21.46 -5.71 5.84
N ASP A 27 21.04 -6.90 5.42
CA ASP A 27 19.70 -7.39 5.74
C ASP A 27 19.61 -7.65 7.25
N ILE A 28 18.54 -7.12 7.85
CA ILE A 28 18.29 -7.20 9.29
C ILE A 28 16.98 -7.95 9.54
N VAL A 29 16.90 -8.64 10.68
CA VAL A 29 15.65 -9.23 11.13
C VAL A 29 14.77 -8.11 11.68
N VAL A 30 13.58 -7.93 11.09
CA VAL A 30 12.59 -6.91 11.49
C VAL A 30 11.41 -7.50 12.26
N GLY A 31 11.25 -8.82 12.26
CA GLY A 31 10.12 -9.48 12.87
C GLY A 31 9.87 -10.87 12.31
N TRP A 32 8.62 -11.30 12.31
CA TRP A 32 8.19 -12.64 11.92
C TRP A 32 6.84 -12.60 11.21
N PHE A 33 6.54 -13.68 10.49
CA PHE A 33 5.26 -13.83 9.81
C PHE A 33 4.57 -15.13 10.17
N CYS A 34 3.24 -15.15 10.04
CA CYS A 34 2.45 -16.37 10.07
C CYS A 34 1.40 -16.36 8.96
N THR A 35 0.97 -17.55 8.59
CA THR A 35 -0.17 -17.74 7.69
C THR A 35 -1.42 -17.97 8.51
N GLY A 36 -2.44 -17.12 8.33
CA GLY A 36 -3.69 -17.21 9.08
C GLY A 36 -4.56 -15.98 8.84
N SER A 37 -5.82 -16.07 9.24
CA SER A 37 -6.79 -14.98 9.15
C SER A 37 -6.99 -14.25 10.48
N GLU A 38 -6.69 -14.90 11.60
CA GLU A 38 -6.95 -14.40 12.96
C GLU A 38 -5.73 -14.52 13.87
N MET A 39 -5.66 -13.63 14.86
CA MET A 39 -4.62 -13.64 15.88
C MET A 39 -4.91 -14.74 16.90
N THR A 40 -3.87 -15.48 17.30
CA THR A 40 -3.99 -16.55 18.31
C THR A 40 -3.10 -16.26 19.50
N GLU A 41 -3.31 -16.96 20.61
CA GLU A 41 -2.46 -16.85 21.81
C GLU A 41 -0.98 -17.14 21.52
N LEU A 42 -0.69 -17.92 20.46
CA LEU A 42 0.66 -18.20 19.99
C LEU A 42 1.40 -16.93 19.57
N THR A 43 0.68 -15.90 19.11
CA THR A 43 1.30 -14.62 18.74
C THR A 43 2.07 -14.02 19.92
N CYS A 44 1.51 -14.03 21.12
CA CYS A 44 2.18 -13.51 22.31
C CYS A 44 3.46 -14.31 22.63
N ALA A 45 3.39 -15.65 22.52
CA ALA A 45 4.52 -16.53 22.80
C ALA A 45 5.67 -16.34 21.80
N VAL A 46 5.37 -16.28 20.50
CA VAL A 46 6.38 -16.06 19.45
C VAL A 46 6.97 -14.66 19.55
N HIS A 47 6.12 -13.64 19.76
CA HIS A 47 6.58 -12.26 19.89
C HIS A 47 7.48 -12.07 21.13
N GLY A 48 7.09 -12.66 22.26
CA GLY A 48 7.93 -12.71 23.47
C GLY A 48 9.27 -13.40 23.22
N TRP A 49 9.30 -14.49 22.44
CA TRP A 49 10.55 -15.15 22.08
C TRP A 49 11.47 -14.25 21.27
N PHE A 50 10.95 -13.53 20.27
CA PHE A 50 11.74 -12.60 19.46
C PHE A 50 12.37 -11.48 20.29
N LYS A 51 11.66 -11.00 21.33
CA LYS A 51 12.07 -9.91 22.22
C LYS A 51 13.01 -10.33 23.35
N GLN A 52 12.79 -11.51 23.92
CA GLN A 52 13.59 -12.01 25.06
C GLN A 52 14.90 -12.64 24.60
N PHE A 53 14.91 -13.30 23.44
CA PHE A 53 16.05 -14.07 22.94
C PHE A 53 16.73 -13.39 21.74
N ASN A 54 17.02 -12.08 21.83
CA ASN A 54 17.61 -11.27 20.75
C ASN A 54 18.88 -11.89 20.13
N SER A 55 19.73 -12.54 20.94
CA SER A 55 20.93 -13.22 20.45
C SER A 55 20.64 -14.38 19.50
N VAL A 56 19.49 -15.05 19.65
CA VAL A 56 19.07 -16.19 18.82
C VAL A 56 18.12 -15.72 17.71
N SER A 57 17.13 -14.88 18.03
CA SER A 57 16.21 -14.31 17.04
C SER A 57 16.92 -13.40 16.05
N LYS A 58 18.11 -12.88 16.41
CA LYS A 58 18.89 -11.86 15.70
C LYS A 58 18.12 -10.54 15.50
N PHE A 59 16.98 -10.39 16.17
CA PHE A 59 16.25 -9.14 16.23
C PHE A 59 16.92 -8.20 17.22
N HIS A 60 17.31 -7.03 16.75
CA HIS A 60 17.95 -6.00 17.56
C HIS A 60 17.09 -4.74 17.47
N PRO A 61 16.43 -4.33 18.57
CA PRO A 61 15.67 -3.09 18.60
C PRO A 61 16.55 -1.90 18.23
N GLN A 62 16.14 -1.13 17.21
CA GLN A 62 16.84 0.07 16.77
C GLN A 62 15.86 1.09 16.20
N PRO A 63 15.94 2.39 16.53
CA PRO A 63 15.02 3.38 15.97
C PRO A 63 15.02 3.37 14.43
N PRO A 64 13.85 3.41 13.76
CA PRO A 64 12.51 3.60 14.31
C PRO A 64 11.80 2.32 14.81
N LEU A 65 12.42 1.14 14.66
CA LEU A 65 11.86 -0.16 14.96
C LEU A 65 12.30 -0.68 16.35
N THR A 66 11.53 -0.36 17.38
CA THR A 66 11.79 -0.79 18.77
C THR A 66 11.18 -2.13 19.14
N GLU A 67 10.17 -2.59 18.40
CA GLU A 67 9.45 -3.84 18.63
C GLU A 67 9.39 -4.65 17.32
N PRO A 68 9.43 -6.00 17.38
CA PRO A 68 9.38 -6.83 16.18
C PRO A 68 8.02 -6.74 15.50
N ILE A 69 7.99 -6.70 14.17
CA ILE A 69 6.73 -6.69 13.41
C ILE A 69 6.18 -8.10 13.28
N HIS A 70 4.90 -8.29 13.56
CA HIS A 70 4.18 -9.52 13.25
C HIS A 70 3.37 -9.33 11.96
N LEU A 71 3.76 -10.03 10.90
CA LEU A 71 3.05 -10.02 9.62
C LEU A 71 2.13 -11.23 9.51
N MET A 72 0.85 -11.01 9.25
CA MET A 72 -0.13 -12.06 9.04
C MET A 72 -0.54 -12.08 7.57
N VAL A 73 -0.34 -13.24 6.94
CA VAL A 73 -0.64 -13.45 5.53
C VAL A 73 -1.77 -14.46 5.41
N ASN A 74 -2.92 -14.03 4.92
CA ASN A 74 -4.01 -14.95 4.65
C ASN A 74 -3.79 -15.64 3.30
N THR A 75 -3.53 -16.95 3.32
CA THR A 75 -3.30 -17.75 2.12
C THR A 75 -4.55 -18.52 1.66
N THR A 76 -5.71 -18.34 2.31
CA THR A 76 -6.94 -19.05 1.89
C THR A 76 -7.44 -18.61 0.52
N MET A 77 -6.96 -17.47 0.00
CA MET A 77 -7.32 -16.94 -1.33
C MET A 77 -8.85 -16.90 -1.53
N ASP A 78 -9.59 -16.68 -0.45
CA ASP A 78 -11.03 -16.57 -0.48
C ASP A 78 -11.38 -15.30 -1.27
N ARG A 79 -12.18 -15.48 -2.33
CA ARG A 79 -12.58 -14.41 -3.26
C ARG A 79 -11.42 -13.72 -4.00
N ASP A 80 -10.35 -14.43 -4.34
CA ASP A 80 -9.21 -13.90 -5.14
C ASP A 80 -8.49 -12.72 -4.46
N ASN A 81 -8.55 -12.66 -3.12
CA ASN A 81 -7.90 -11.61 -2.35
C ASN A 81 -6.81 -12.20 -1.43
N LEU A 82 -5.58 -11.70 -1.56
CA LEU A 82 -4.51 -11.97 -0.61
C LEU A 82 -4.54 -10.87 0.46
N SER A 83 -5.05 -11.15 1.65
CA SER A 83 -5.03 -10.17 2.72
C SER A 83 -3.73 -10.27 3.52
N ILE A 84 -3.01 -9.15 3.65
CA ILE A 84 -1.82 -9.03 4.47
C ILE A 84 -2.11 -7.97 5.54
N LYS A 85 -1.88 -8.32 6.81
CA LYS A 85 -2.01 -7.40 7.95
C LYS A 85 -0.71 -7.40 8.75
N ALA A 86 -0.32 -6.26 9.29
CA ALA A 86 0.85 -6.16 10.16
C ALA A 86 0.44 -5.64 11.52
N TYR A 87 1.10 -6.14 12.56
CA TYR A 87 0.84 -5.77 13.93
C TYR A 87 2.15 -5.48 14.67
N MET A 88 2.10 -4.53 15.59
CA MET A 88 3.17 -4.23 16.54
C MET A 88 2.62 -4.26 17.96
N GLN A 89 3.43 -4.73 18.90
CA GLN A 89 3.06 -4.76 20.31
C GLN A 89 3.24 -3.37 20.93
N VAL A 90 2.21 -2.87 21.62
CA VAL A 90 2.20 -1.59 22.32
C VAL A 90 1.81 -1.81 23.80
N PRO A 91 2.54 -1.25 24.77
CA PRO A 91 2.18 -1.37 26.18
C PRO A 91 0.85 -0.65 26.48
N MET A 92 0.02 -1.27 27.31
CA MET A 92 -1.27 -0.73 27.71
C MET A 92 -1.19 -0.18 29.14
N ASN A 93 -1.29 1.15 29.28
CA ASN A 93 -1.11 1.84 30.57
C ASN A 93 -2.32 1.77 31.52
N MET A 94 -3.38 1.02 31.16
CA MET A 94 -4.65 0.98 31.90
C MET A 94 -4.73 -0.16 32.95
N ALA A 95 -3.78 -1.10 32.96
CA ALA A 95 -3.78 -2.23 33.88
C ALA A 95 -2.71 -2.07 34.97
N LYS A 96 -2.98 -2.58 36.19
CA LYS A 96 -1.99 -2.62 37.29
C LYS A 96 -0.82 -3.56 36.99
N ASP A 97 -1.06 -4.55 36.11
CA ASP A 97 -0.06 -5.48 35.62
C ASP A 97 0.39 -5.10 34.20
N ALA A 98 1.59 -5.50 33.81
CA ALA A 98 2.13 -5.27 32.47
C ALA A 98 1.27 -5.98 31.41
N CYS A 99 0.36 -5.23 30.79
CA CYS A 99 -0.50 -5.68 29.71
C CYS A 99 -0.04 -5.06 28.40
N PHE A 100 -0.16 -5.81 27.30
CA PHE A 100 0.23 -5.36 25.97
C PHE A 100 -0.88 -5.66 24.97
N GLN A 101 -1.02 -4.77 24.00
CA GLN A 101 -1.96 -4.92 22.89
C GLN A 101 -1.20 -4.97 21.57
N PHE A 102 -1.72 -5.73 20.61
CA PHE A 102 -1.26 -5.67 19.23
C PHE A 102 -2.04 -4.60 18.47
N GLN A 103 -1.35 -3.56 18.02
CA GLN A 103 -1.89 -2.51 17.18
C GLN A 103 -1.63 -2.84 15.71
N GLU A 104 -2.68 -2.80 14.88
CA GLU A 104 -2.55 -2.95 13.43
C GLU A 104 -1.83 -1.74 12.82
N LEU A 105 -0.85 -2.02 11.95
CA LEU A 105 -0.06 -1.02 11.25
C LEU A 105 -0.59 -0.81 9.82
N PRO A 106 -0.59 0.44 9.31
CA PRO A 106 -0.86 0.67 7.90
C PRO A 106 0.23 0.03 7.04
N LEU A 107 -0.17 -0.63 5.96
CA LEU A 107 0.71 -1.36 5.06
C LEU A 107 0.61 -0.80 3.64
N GLU A 108 1.78 -0.66 3.00
CA GLU A 108 1.90 -0.38 1.57
C GLU A 108 2.83 -1.43 0.94
N LEU A 109 2.41 -1.96 -0.21
CA LEU A 109 3.21 -2.93 -0.96
C LEU A 109 4.12 -2.22 -1.94
N PHE A 110 5.42 -2.31 -1.70
CA PHE A 110 6.43 -1.81 -2.62
C PHE A 110 6.95 -2.93 -3.52
N ALA A 111 6.90 -2.71 -4.84
CA ALA A 111 7.53 -3.57 -5.83
C ALA A 111 8.70 -2.81 -6.47
N SER A 112 9.89 -3.41 -6.45
CA SER A 112 11.07 -2.84 -7.10
C SER A 112 10.91 -2.81 -8.62
N SER A 113 11.76 -2.05 -9.33
CA SER A 113 11.71 -2.00 -10.80
C SER A 113 11.91 -3.38 -11.44
N SER A 114 12.80 -4.20 -10.87
CA SER A 114 13.01 -5.60 -11.28
C SER A 114 11.77 -6.46 -11.03
N ASP A 115 11.11 -6.30 -9.87
CA ASP A 115 9.90 -7.07 -9.56
C ASP A 115 8.77 -6.69 -10.51
N ARG A 116 8.60 -5.40 -10.81
CA ARG A 116 7.56 -4.89 -11.72
C ARG A 116 7.73 -5.45 -13.13
N ALA A 117 8.96 -5.58 -13.62
CA ALA A 117 9.23 -6.21 -14.91
C ALA A 117 8.81 -7.69 -14.92
N GLY A 118 9.17 -8.45 -13.89
CA GLY A 118 8.78 -9.85 -13.72
C GLY A 118 7.26 -10.04 -13.58
N LEU A 119 6.61 -9.23 -12.73
CA LEU A 119 5.17 -9.24 -12.52
C LEU A 119 4.41 -8.86 -13.79
N SER A 120 4.89 -7.88 -14.55
CA SER A 120 4.30 -7.51 -15.84
C SER A 120 4.30 -8.70 -16.81
N LEU A 121 5.39 -9.45 -16.88
CA LEU A 121 5.48 -10.64 -17.72
C LEU A 121 4.50 -11.73 -17.26
N LEU A 122 4.45 -12.02 -15.95
CA LEU A 122 3.53 -13.01 -15.39
C LEU A 122 2.07 -12.66 -15.66
N LEU A 123 1.70 -11.39 -15.54
CA LEU A 123 0.35 -10.91 -15.85
C LEU A 123 0.01 -11.07 -17.34
N LYS A 124 0.93 -10.74 -18.24
CA LYS A 124 0.76 -10.96 -19.69
C LYS A 124 0.54 -12.44 -20.03
N VAL A 125 1.32 -13.34 -19.42
CA VAL A 125 1.16 -14.79 -19.61
C VAL A 125 -0.20 -15.27 -19.09
N ARG A 126 -0.63 -14.78 -17.91
CA ARG A 126 -1.95 -15.10 -17.35
C ARG A 126 -3.07 -14.67 -18.29
N GLU A 127 -2.99 -13.48 -18.87
CA GLU A 127 -3.98 -12.97 -19.82
C GLU A 127 -4.00 -13.76 -21.13
N ALA A 128 -2.84 -14.09 -21.68
CA ALA A 128 -2.72 -14.92 -22.89
C ALA A 128 -3.35 -16.30 -22.68
N ASN A 129 -3.07 -16.95 -21.54
CA ASN A 129 -3.67 -18.22 -21.17
C ASN A 129 -5.19 -18.13 -20.99
N ARG A 130 -5.70 -17.03 -20.43
CA ARG A 130 -7.15 -16.81 -20.29
C ARG A 130 -7.84 -16.72 -21.66
N ARG A 131 -7.23 -16.03 -22.62
CA ARG A 131 -7.73 -15.91 -24.00
C ARG A 131 -7.71 -17.25 -24.74
N HIS A 132 -6.63 -18.03 -24.59
CA HIS A 132 -6.53 -19.36 -25.20
C HIS A 132 -7.59 -20.33 -24.65
N ARG A 133 -7.88 -20.26 -23.34
CA ARG A 133 -8.93 -21.09 -22.72
C ARG A 133 -10.34 -20.72 -23.21
N GLN A 134 -10.61 -19.44 -23.45
CA GLN A 134 -11.89 -18.97 -23.98
C GLN A 134 -12.12 -19.36 -25.43
N GLN A 135 -11.07 -19.42 -26.26
CA GLN A 135 -11.18 -19.89 -27.65
C GLN A 135 -11.45 -21.39 -27.77
N HIS A 136 -10.93 -22.21 -26.84
CA HIS A 136 -11.15 -23.66 -26.85
C HIS A 136 -12.54 -24.07 -26.31
N ASP A 137 -13.19 -23.25 -25.48
CA ASP A 137 -14.52 -23.51 -24.92
C ASP A 137 -15.66 -22.91 -25.79
N GLY A 138 -15.37 -21.89 -26.60
CA GLY A 138 -16.33 -21.25 -27.51
C GLY A 138 -16.86 -22.13 -28.64
N SER A 139 -16.19 -23.26 -28.95
CA SER A 139 -16.66 -24.20 -29.99
C SER A 139 -17.78 -25.13 -29.53
N ARG A 140 -18.09 -25.20 -28.22
CA ARG A 140 -19.21 -26.00 -27.69
C ARG A 140 -20.38 -25.17 -27.13
N ALA A 141 -20.17 -23.88 -26.85
CA ALA A 141 -21.16 -23.02 -26.19
C ALA A 141 -21.86 -21.98 -27.11
N SER A 142 -21.54 -21.92 -28.40
CA SER A 142 -22.18 -21.00 -29.37
C SER A 142 -23.69 -21.23 -29.57
N ALA A 143 -24.27 -22.29 -29.00
CA ALA A 143 -25.69 -22.60 -29.19
C ALA A 143 -26.64 -21.96 -28.16
N LEU A 144 -26.21 -21.50 -26.97
CA LEU A 144 -27.17 -20.99 -25.98
C LEU A 144 -26.62 -19.81 -25.16
N SER A 145 -27.39 -18.72 -25.16
CA SER A 145 -27.33 -17.52 -24.30
C SER A 145 -26.51 -16.32 -24.78
N SER A 146 -27.09 -15.62 -25.76
CA SER A 146 -26.96 -14.17 -25.90
C SER A 146 -27.77 -13.46 -24.80
N SER A 147 -27.13 -13.04 -23.70
CA SER A 147 -27.67 -11.98 -22.83
C SER A 147 -26.67 -11.48 -21.77
N SER A 148 -26.46 -10.15 -21.78
CA SER A 148 -26.18 -9.28 -20.62
C SER A 148 -24.75 -9.31 -20.03
N THR A 149 -23.83 -8.43 -20.46
CA THR A 149 -23.54 -7.05 -19.96
C THR A 149 -22.82 -6.93 -18.61
N SER A 150 -21.78 -6.08 -18.65
CA SER A 150 -21.14 -5.28 -17.59
C SER A 150 -20.24 -5.95 -16.53
N SER A 151 -18.93 -6.03 -16.84
CA SER A 151 -17.84 -5.60 -15.93
C SER A 151 -16.47 -5.67 -16.65
N ALA A 152 -16.20 -4.75 -17.57
CA ALA A 152 -14.93 -4.68 -18.30
C ALA A 152 -14.33 -3.26 -18.33
N ALA A 153 -14.63 -2.42 -17.34
CA ALA A 153 -14.33 -0.99 -17.39
C ALA A 153 -13.12 -0.52 -16.56
N ALA A 154 -12.34 -1.40 -15.91
CA ALA A 154 -11.31 -0.94 -14.94
C ALA A 154 -9.84 -1.17 -15.34
N VAL A 155 -9.52 -1.69 -16.53
CA VAL A 155 -8.12 -2.06 -16.85
C VAL A 155 -7.59 -1.53 -18.19
N ALA A 156 -8.34 -0.65 -18.86
CA ALA A 156 -7.96 -0.10 -20.17
C ALA A 156 -7.17 1.22 -20.14
N ALA A 157 -6.69 1.67 -18.97
CA ALA A 157 -6.03 2.98 -18.84
C ALA A 157 -4.49 2.93 -18.78
N ILE A 158 -3.85 1.81 -19.17
CA ILE A 158 -2.38 1.73 -19.23
C ILE A 158 -1.98 1.12 -20.56
N SER A 159 -2.06 1.90 -21.64
CA SER A 159 -1.28 1.63 -22.85
C SER A 159 -1.03 2.94 -23.62
N ASP A 160 0.26 3.21 -23.77
CA ASP A 160 0.95 3.89 -24.86
C ASP A 160 0.50 5.29 -25.31
N THR A 161 1.30 6.29 -24.91
CA THR A 161 1.78 7.33 -25.85
C THR A 161 3.24 7.69 -25.55
N PRO A 162 4.16 7.60 -26.54
CA PRO A 162 5.48 8.21 -26.45
C PRO A 162 5.34 9.69 -26.84
N GLY A 163 5.52 10.60 -25.88
CA GLY A 163 5.47 12.03 -26.17
C GLY A 163 5.15 12.88 -24.95
N VAL A 164 6.18 13.55 -24.45
CA VAL A 164 6.20 14.68 -23.50
C VAL A 164 4.81 15.29 -23.18
N ALA A 165 4.15 14.79 -22.13
CA ALA A 165 3.05 15.49 -21.45
C ALA A 165 2.89 14.93 -20.03
N GLY A 166 3.70 15.41 -19.09
CA GLY A 166 3.62 15.05 -17.66
C GLY A 166 2.55 15.82 -16.85
N VAL A 167 1.71 16.63 -17.50
CA VAL A 167 0.73 17.50 -16.85
C VAL A 167 -0.73 16.98 -16.85
N PRO A 168 -1.24 16.20 -17.83
CA PRO A 168 -2.63 15.75 -17.82
C PRO A 168 -2.92 14.60 -16.83
N VAL A 169 -1.93 13.75 -16.51
CA VAL A 169 -2.13 12.57 -15.64
C VAL A 169 -2.45 12.97 -14.19
N ILE A 170 -1.83 14.04 -13.67
CA ILE A 170 -2.02 14.49 -12.29
C ILE A 170 -3.40 15.12 -12.09
N LYS A 171 -3.88 15.91 -13.08
CA LYS A 171 -5.19 16.56 -13.00
C LYS A 171 -6.34 15.54 -12.99
N GLN A 172 -6.21 14.47 -13.77
CA GLN A 172 -7.25 13.44 -13.87
C GLN A 172 -7.26 12.52 -12.65
N GLY A 173 -6.08 12.17 -12.11
CA GLY A 173 -5.97 11.32 -10.93
C GLY A 173 -6.46 11.98 -9.64
N LEU A 174 -6.08 13.24 -9.40
CA LEU A 174 -6.51 13.98 -8.21
C LEU A 174 -8.00 14.34 -8.28
N GLY A 175 -8.49 14.79 -9.44
CA GLY A 175 -9.89 15.12 -9.65
C GLY A 175 -10.81 13.92 -9.35
N ALA A 176 -10.50 12.76 -9.92
CA ALA A 176 -11.28 11.54 -9.69
C ALA A 176 -11.21 11.07 -8.22
N ALA A 177 -10.08 11.25 -7.54
CA ALA A 177 -9.94 10.92 -6.13
C ALA A 177 -10.76 11.85 -5.22
N LEU A 178 -10.75 13.15 -5.49
CA LEU A 178 -11.55 14.15 -4.76
C LEU A 178 -13.05 13.97 -5.01
N GLU A 179 -13.44 13.67 -6.24
CA GLU A 179 -14.84 13.38 -6.59
C GLU A 179 -15.33 12.11 -5.87
N LYS A 180 -14.51 11.05 -5.88
CA LYS A 180 -14.80 9.82 -5.13
C LYS A 180 -14.90 10.07 -3.62
N LEU A 181 -14.02 10.91 -3.06
CA LEU A 181 -14.07 11.27 -1.64
C LEU A 181 -15.34 12.05 -1.31
N SER A 182 -15.70 13.03 -2.14
CA SER A 182 -16.96 13.79 -2.03
C SER A 182 -18.18 12.87 -2.05
N ASP A 183 -18.23 11.92 -2.97
CA ASP A 183 -19.31 10.93 -3.06
C ASP A 183 -19.42 10.06 -1.80
N GLN A 184 -18.30 9.62 -1.24
CA GLN A 184 -18.29 8.82 -0.01
C GLN A 184 -18.73 9.65 1.20
N LEU A 185 -18.29 10.90 1.30
CA LEU A 185 -18.72 11.83 2.36
C LEU A 185 -20.22 12.14 2.25
N ASN A 186 -20.74 12.33 1.05
CA ASN A 186 -22.17 12.55 0.81
C ASN A 186 -23.01 11.33 1.22
N LYS A 187 -22.55 10.11 0.94
CA LYS A 187 -23.19 8.87 1.39
C LYS A 187 -23.19 8.73 2.91
N CYS A 188 -22.06 8.97 3.56
CA CYS A 188 -21.97 8.97 5.02
C CYS A 188 -22.90 10.03 5.63
N GLY A 189 -22.94 11.24 5.06
CA GLY A 189 -23.82 12.30 5.50
C GLY A 189 -25.30 12.01 5.30
N ALA A 190 -25.68 11.32 4.21
CA ALA A 190 -27.05 10.87 4.00
C ALA A 190 -27.46 9.81 5.03
N TYR A 191 -26.60 8.83 5.30
CA TYR A 191 -26.84 7.81 6.32
C TYR A 191 -27.03 8.41 7.71
N VAL A 192 -26.15 9.32 8.14
CA VAL A 192 -26.28 9.98 9.45
C VAL A 192 -27.59 10.77 9.55
N ARG A 193 -28.01 11.46 8.49
CA ARG A 193 -29.32 12.14 8.46
C ARG A 193 -30.49 11.15 8.56
N SER A 194 -30.48 10.05 7.80
CA SER A 194 -31.52 9.00 7.87
C SER A 194 -31.63 8.34 9.24
N VAL A 195 -30.51 8.19 9.96
CA VAL A 195 -30.48 7.67 11.34
C VAL A 195 -31.01 8.71 12.33
N LEU A 196 -30.70 10.00 12.14
CA LEU A 196 -31.23 11.09 12.97
C LEU A 196 -32.74 11.30 12.77
N ASP A 197 -33.23 11.12 11.54
CA ASP A 197 -34.67 11.20 11.21
C ASP A 197 -35.45 9.95 11.67
N GLY A 198 -34.76 8.95 12.25
CA GLY A 198 -35.38 7.75 12.82
C GLY A 198 -35.83 6.70 11.81
N SER A 199 -35.46 6.84 10.53
CA SER A 199 -35.86 5.93 9.45
C SER A 199 -35.02 4.65 9.41
N GLU A 200 -33.74 4.71 9.78
CA GLU A 200 -32.81 3.57 9.80
C GLU A 200 -32.22 3.33 11.19
N LYS A 201 -32.02 2.06 11.57
CA LYS A 201 -31.50 1.69 12.89
C LYS A 201 -30.01 2.03 12.98
N ALA A 202 -29.64 2.80 14.01
CA ALA A 202 -28.25 3.17 14.27
C ALA A 202 -27.36 1.94 14.49
N ASP A 203 -26.32 1.78 13.66
CA ASP A 203 -25.24 0.82 13.86
C ASP A 203 -24.12 1.44 14.72
N PRO A 204 -23.84 0.90 15.93
CA PRO A 204 -22.76 1.38 16.80
C PRO A 204 -21.36 1.26 16.19
N GLU A 205 -21.11 0.29 15.30
CA GLU A 205 -19.79 0.11 14.67
C GLU A 205 -19.47 1.24 13.69
N ILE A 206 -20.46 1.62 12.88
CA ILE A 206 -20.34 2.74 11.92
C ILE A 206 -20.17 4.05 12.69
N GLY A 207 -20.93 4.26 13.77
CA GLY A 207 -20.78 5.44 14.63
C GLY A 207 -19.38 5.59 15.22
N ARG A 208 -18.82 4.48 15.74
CA ARG A 208 -17.43 4.46 16.27
C ARG A 208 -16.40 4.71 15.18
N PHE A 209 -16.60 4.13 13.99
CA PHE A 209 -15.72 4.36 12.84
C PHE A 209 -15.73 5.81 12.39
N LEU A 210 -16.92 6.42 12.21
CA LEU A 210 -17.05 7.82 11.83
C LEU A 210 -16.45 8.74 12.90
N SER A 211 -16.69 8.48 14.17
CA SER A 211 -16.07 9.22 15.26
C SER A 211 -14.55 9.11 15.22
N LYS A 212 -14.00 7.91 15.01
CA LYS A 212 -12.54 7.73 14.86
C LYS A 212 -11.99 8.44 13.63
N ALA A 213 -12.68 8.39 12.50
CA ALA A 213 -12.26 9.00 11.24
C ALA A 213 -12.29 10.54 11.30
N LEU A 214 -13.29 11.12 11.98
CA LEU A 214 -13.42 12.57 12.18
C LEU A 214 -12.50 13.08 13.29
N CYS A 215 -12.22 12.24 14.30
CA CYS A 215 -11.26 12.54 15.36
C CYS A 215 -9.82 12.17 14.97
N VAL A 216 -9.54 11.82 13.71
CA VAL A 216 -8.16 11.81 13.22
C VAL A 216 -7.67 13.25 13.37
N GLU A 217 -6.71 13.42 14.27
CA GLU A 217 -6.13 14.69 14.68
C GLU A 217 -5.50 15.41 13.48
N ALA A 218 -6.34 16.13 12.74
CA ALA A 218 -5.96 17.08 11.70
C ALA A 218 -6.03 18.49 12.30
N VAL A 219 -5.30 18.70 13.40
CA VAL A 219 -5.02 20.04 13.92
C VAL A 219 -3.61 20.40 13.46
N GLN A 220 -3.43 20.54 12.15
CA GLN A 220 -2.36 21.41 11.67
C GLN A 220 -2.90 22.82 11.75
N ASP A 221 -2.16 23.70 12.44
CA ASP A 221 -2.51 25.11 12.47
C ASP A 221 -2.60 25.63 11.03
N LEU A 222 -3.65 26.38 10.73
CA LEU A 222 -3.96 26.83 9.36
C LEU A 222 -2.78 27.64 8.80
N GLU A 223 -2.08 28.36 9.67
CA GLU A 223 -0.89 29.14 9.35
C GLU A 223 0.29 28.27 8.88
N VAL A 224 0.52 27.11 9.53
CA VAL A 224 1.60 26.19 9.16
C VAL A 224 1.30 25.51 7.82
N PHE A 225 0.05 25.12 7.59
CA PHE A 225 -0.37 24.55 6.32
C PHE A 225 -0.22 25.57 5.17
N GLU A 226 -0.68 26.80 5.38
CA GLU A 226 -0.55 27.88 4.39
C GLU A 226 0.92 28.15 4.08
N GLN A 227 1.78 28.22 5.10
CA GLN A 227 3.21 28.40 4.92
C GLN A 227 3.87 27.22 4.16
N MET A 228 3.48 25.97 4.45
CA MET A 228 3.96 24.82 3.70
C MET A 228 3.51 24.85 2.24
N CYS A 229 2.27 25.26 1.98
CA CYS A 229 1.74 25.41 0.62
C CYS A 229 2.45 26.52 -0.14
N GLN A 230 2.70 27.66 0.51
CA GLN A 230 3.43 28.81 -0.03
C GLN A 230 4.85 28.42 -0.43
N ASN A 231 5.57 27.73 0.46
CA ASN A 231 6.94 27.27 0.19
C ASN A 231 6.97 26.28 -0.97
N ALA A 232 6.07 25.30 -0.97
CA ALA A 232 5.96 24.33 -2.07
C ALA A 232 5.62 25.00 -3.40
N LEU A 233 4.74 26.02 -3.39
CA LEU A 233 4.40 26.79 -4.58
C LEU A 233 5.61 27.58 -5.09
N GLN A 234 6.34 28.24 -4.19
CA GLN A 234 7.53 29.02 -4.52
C GLN A 234 8.64 28.15 -5.12
N ASP A 235 8.91 26.99 -4.53
CA ASP A 235 9.91 26.04 -5.03
C ASP A 235 9.54 25.52 -6.43
N ASN A 236 8.27 25.20 -6.64
CA ASN A 236 7.78 24.77 -7.96
C ASN A 236 7.89 25.88 -9.00
N LEU A 237 7.56 27.13 -8.65
CA LEU A 237 7.73 28.28 -9.55
C LEU A 237 9.19 28.49 -9.92
N MET A 238 10.11 28.39 -8.97
CA MET A 238 11.55 28.47 -9.24
C MET A 238 12.00 27.39 -10.24
N VAL A 239 11.56 26.15 -10.05
CA VAL A 239 11.88 25.03 -10.97
C VAL A 239 11.29 25.27 -12.37
N VAL A 240 10.06 25.78 -12.46
CA VAL A 240 9.43 26.12 -13.75
C VAL A 240 10.17 27.26 -14.45
N HIS A 241 10.61 28.28 -13.73
CA HIS A 241 11.39 29.37 -14.30
C HIS A 241 12.75 28.90 -14.82
N LEU A 242 13.47 28.07 -14.06
CA LEU A 242 14.74 27.49 -14.51
C LEU A 242 14.56 26.61 -15.74
N THR A 243 13.50 25.78 -15.76
CA THR A 243 13.16 24.94 -16.91
C THR A 243 12.82 25.79 -18.13
N SER A 244 12.10 26.89 -17.94
CA SER A 244 11.74 27.82 -19.02
C SER A 244 12.97 28.55 -19.56
N LEU A 245 13.90 28.95 -18.70
CA LEU A 245 15.17 29.55 -19.10
C LEU A 245 16.02 28.58 -19.91
N ALA A 246 16.14 27.32 -19.46
CA ALA A 246 16.87 26.29 -20.19
C ALA A 246 16.24 26.01 -21.57
N ARG A 247 14.90 25.98 -21.66
CA ARG A 247 14.19 25.85 -22.94
C ARG A 247 14.45 27.03 -23.87
N LEU A 248 14.46 28.27 -23.35
CA LEU A 248 14.79 29.45 -24.13
C LEU A 248 16.25 29.40 -24.63
N GLN A 249 17.19 29.03 -23.77
CA GLN A 249 18.60 28.87 -24.15
C GLN A 249 18.75 27.82 -25.26
N PHE A 250 18.05 26.69 -25.16
CA PHE A 250 18.06 25.66 -26.19
C PHE A 250 17.44 26.15 -27.50
N ALA A 251 16.28 26.79 -27.46
CA ALA A 251 15.59 27.31 -28.65
C ALA A 251 16.40 28.42 -29.35
N VAL A 252 17.07 29.29 -28.58
CA VAL A 252 17.97 30.32 -29.13
C VAL A 252 19.19 29.67 -29.76
N ALA A 253 19.82 28.69 -29.09
CA ALA A 253 20.97 27.98 -29.64
C ALA A 253 20.62 27.23 -30.94
N GLU A 254 19.45 26.58 -30.99
CA GLU A 254 18.96 25.89 -32.18
C GLU A 254 18.73 26.87 -33.33
N LYS A 255 18.07 28.02 -33.07
CA LYS A 255 17.84 29.06 -34.09
C LYS A 255 19.13 29.67 -34.61
N LEU A 256 20.08 29.98 -33.72
CA LEU A 256 21.41 30.46 -34.12
C LEU A 256 22.10 29.42 -35.02
N ASN A 257 22.14 28.15 -34.60
CA ASN A 257 22.78 27.10 -35.37
C ASN A 257 22.14 26.91 -36.76
N THR A 258 20.81 27.01 -36.88
CA THR A 258 20.10 26.96 -38.18
C THR A 258 20.25 28.21 -39.05
N SER A 259 20.70 29.32 -38.49
CA SER A 259 20.87 30.60 -39.22
C SER A 259 22.29 30.83 -39.73
N PHE A 260 23.27 30.10 -39.18
CA PHE A 260 24.69 30.20 -39.53
C PHE A 260 25.17 29.07 -40.47
N PHE A 261 24.30 28.11 -40.81
CA PHE A 261 24.47 27.12 -41.88
C PHE A 261 23.35 27.27 -42.91
#